data_AF-X0XKU0-F1
#
_entry.id   AF-X0XKU0-F1
#
_cell.length_a   1.000
_cell.length_b   1.000
_cell.length_c   1.000
_cell.angle_alpha   90.00
_cell.angle_beta   90.00
_cell.angle_gamma   90.00
#
_symmetry.space_group_name_H-M   'P 1'
#
loop_
_entity.id
_entity.type
_entity.pdbx_description
1 polymer ?
#
loop_
_entity_poly.entity_id
_entity_poly.type
_entity_poly.pdbx_seq_one_letter_code
_entity_poly.pdbx_strand_id
1 'polypeptide(L)'
;RELIRGRIDGRLDFLGHPFQPVYEVKSGMGVARVRVLEDLDRSVWTRHYVDQLLAYCFAEGEPIGILLLDQPGLPNPLEVQLEENLERVQEFITEAEQAVAYSYEEIDIPEFCDDVSVCRRCPHMGKSCSPPMESYGPGTEMIVDEELIQLAEIREQNAAARKLYEDADKQLKKKLRGVENAIMGPFHVRGKWSPKKIWNQRAERVLKRMQSRPTTWRTVNE
;
A
#
# COMPACT_ATOMS: atom_id res chain seq x y z
N ARG A 1 0.07 26.20 -15.23
CA ARG A 1 -0.43 25.58 -13.98
C ARG A 1 0.39 24.32 -13.77
N GLU A 2 0.84 24.04 -12.55
CA GLU A 2 1.51 22.76 -12.28
C GLU A 2 0.44 21.67 -12.32
N LEU A 3 0.51 20.75 -13.27
CA LEU A 3 -0.50 19.70 -13.46
C LEU A 3 -0.24 18.49 -12.57
N ILE A 4 1.01 18.04 -12.54
CA ILE A 4 1.44 16.86 -11.79
C ILE A 4 2.69 17.23 -11.01
N ARG A 5 2.67 16.94 -9.71
CA ARG A 5 3.84 17.04 -8.83
C ARG A 5 4.04 15.70 -8.13
N GLY A 6 5.27 15.21 -8.10
CA GLY A 6 5.59 14.00 -7.37
C GLY A 6 7.03 13.96 -6.89
N ARG A 7 7.35 12.92 -6.12
CA ARG A 7 8.68 12.66 -5.61
C ARG A 7 9.11 11.30 -6.11
N ILE A 8 10.14 11.30 -6.95
CA ILE A 8 10.80 10.09 -7.41
C ILE A 8 11.56 9.46 -6.22
N ASP A 9 11.45 8.14 -6.04
CA ASP A 9 12.16 7.41 -4.98
C ASP A 9 13.68 7.46 -5.17
N GLY A 10 14.14 7.36 -6.42
CA GLY A 10 15.52 7.62 -6.79
C GLY A 10 15.84 7.39 -8.27
N ARG A 11 17.13 7.41 -8.59
CA ARG A 11 17.67 7.14 -9.92
C ARG A 11 18.73 6.05 -9.82
N LEU A 12 18.79 5.17 -10.83
CA LEU A 12 19.85 4.17 -10.93
C LEU A 12 21.01 4.74 -11.74
N ASP A 13 22.22 4.66 -11.17
CA ASP A 13 23.44 5.00 -11.88
C ASP A 13 24.10 3.71 -12.37
N PHE A 14 24.03 3.47 -13.68
CA PHE A 14 24.70 2.36 -14.33
C PHE A 14 26.06 2.83 -14.84
N LEU A 15 27.14 2.29 -14.28
CA LEU A 15 28.50 2.66 -14.66
C LEU A 15 28.70 2.55 -16.19
N GLY A 16 28.91 3.70 -16.83
CA GLY A 16 29.16 3.79 -18.27
C GLY A 16 27.91 3.82 -19.15
N HIS A 17 26.70 3.91 -18.58
CA HIS A 17 25.47 4.09 -19.34
C HIS A 17 25.10 5.59 -19.43
N PRO A 18 24.64 6.09 -20.59
CA PRO A 18 24.30 7.51 -20.76
C PRO A 18 22.98 7.92 -20.08
N PHE A 19 22.19 6.95 -19.61
CA PHE A 19 20.88 7.18 -19.00
C PHE A 19 20.90 6.78 -17.53
N GLN A 20 20.21 7.57 -16.70
CA GLN A 20 20.04 7.34 -15.27
C GLN A 20 18.54 7.12 -14.97
N PRO A 21 18.01 5.93 -15.28
CA PRO A 21 16.58 5.69 -15.23
C PRO A 21 16.06 5.95 -13.83
N VAL A 22 14.90 6.59 -13.79
CA VAL A 22 14.14 6.77 -12.55
C VAL A 22 13.63 5.41 -12.08
N TYR A 23 13.57 5.22 -10.77
CA TYR A 23 12.93 4.03 -10.20
C TYR A 23 11.90 4.40 -9.14
N GLU A 24 10.92 3.51 -9.00
CA GLU A 24 9.85 3.58 -8.00
C GLU A 24 9.79 2.24 -7.26
N VAL A 25 9.75 2.27 -5.92
CA VAL A 25 9.70 1.06 -5.09
C VAL A 25 8.28 0.79 -4.62
N LYS A 26 7.74 -0.39 -4.90
CA LYS A 26 6.41 -0.81 -4.44
C LYS A 26 6.49 -2.09 -3.63
N SER A 27 5.79 -2.11 -2.48
CA SER A 27 5.71 -3.26 -1.58
C SER A 27 4.25 -3.63 -1.30
N GLY A 28 3.99 -4.90 -0.97
CA GLY A 28 2.65 -5.35 -0.57
C GLY A 28 2.38 -6.83 -0.84
N MET A 29 1.20 -7.32 -0.45
CA MET A 29 0.85 -8.73 -0.66
C MET A 29 0.66 -9.10 -2.15
N GLY A 30 0.32 -8.13 -3.00
CA GLY A 30 0.06 -8.34 -4.43
C GLY A 30 1.33 -8.46 -5.27
N VAL A 31 2.41 -7.75 -4.89
CA VAL A 31 3.60 -7.62 -5.75
C VAL A 31 4.36 -8.94 -5.93
N ALA A 32 4.25 -9.86 -4.96
CA ALA A 32 4.92 -11.16 -5.02
C ALA A 32 4.43 -12.07 -6.17
N ARG A 33 3.25 -11.78 -6.74
CA ARG A 33 2.65 -12.53 -7.86
C ARG A 33 2.94 -11.92 -9.22
N VAL A 34 3.47 -10.70 -9.25
CA VAL A 34 3.76 -9.97 -10.48
C VAL A 34 5.06 -10.50 -11.08
N ARG A 35 5.04 -10.85 -12.36
CA ARG A 35 6.19 -11.33 -13.13
C ARG A 35 6.46 -10.46 -14.34
N VAL A 36 5.40 -9.92 -14.94
CA VAL A 36 5.44 -9.01 -16.09
C VAL A 36 4.57 -7.79 -15.82
N LEU A 37 4.69 -6.73 -16.62
CA LEU A 37 3.93 -5.49 -16.42
C LEU A 37 2.42 -5.71 -16.51
N GLU A 38 1.98 -6.59 -17.42
CA GLU A 38 0.56 -6.90 -17.64
C GLU A 38 -0.10 -7.55 -16.42
N ASP A 39 0.68 -8.15 -15.52
CA ASP A 39 0.15 -8.66 -14.26
C ASP A 39 -0.34 -7.52 -13.34
N LEU A 40 0.20 -6.31 -13.48
CA LEU A 40 -0.19 -5.12 -12.71
C LEU A 40 -1.55 -4.58 -13.15
N ASP A 41 -1.93 -4.75 -14.41
CA ASP A 41 -3.22 -4.27 -14.94
C ASP A 41 -4.41 -5.11 -14.45
N ARG A 42 -4.15 -6.30 -13.87
CA ARG A 42 -5.20 -7.14 -13.26
C ARG A 42 -5.84 -6.53 -12.01
N SER A 43 -5.26 -5.48 -11.44
CA SER A 43 -5.86 -4.76 -10.32
C SER A 43 -5.74 -3.27 -10.52
N VAL A 44 -6.86 -2.56 -10.35
CA VAL A 44 -6.89 -1.09 -10.36
C VAL A 44 -5.91 -0.48 -9.34
N TRP A 45 -5.61 -1.20 -8.26
CA TRP A 45 -4.69 -0.75 -7.22
C TRP A 45 -3.22 -1.01 -7.55
N THR A 46 -2.89 -1.79 -8.57
CA THR A 46 -1.50 -2.01 -8.98
C THR A 46 -1.20 -1.38 -10.34
N ARG A 47 -2.20 -1.16 -11.19
CA ARG A 47 -2.02 -0.49 -12.49
C ARG A 47 -1.42 0.92 -12.33
N HIS A 48 -1.86 1.67 -11.30
CA HIS A 48 -1.37 3.03 -11.08
C HIS A 48 0.12 3.13 -10.73
N TYR A 49 0.77 2.01 -10.39
CA TYR A 49 2.22 1.99 -10.20
C TYR A 49 2.97 2.29 -11.50
N VAL A 50 2.44 1.81 -12.63
CA VAL A 50 2.98 2.07 -13.96
C VAL A 50 2.72 3.52 -14.35
N ASP A 51 1.48 4.01 -14.14
CA ASP A 51 1.09 5.40 -14.44
C ASP A 51 2.00 6.41 -13.72
N GLN A 52 2.25 6.17 -12.43
CA GLN A 52 3.12 7.03 -11.62
C GLN A 52 4.56 7.04 -12.14
N LEU A 53 5.13 5.87 -12.46
CA LEU A 53 6.51 5.78 -12.96
C LEU A 53 6.65 6.42 -14.34
N LEU A 54 5.68 6.18 -15.24
CA LEU A 54 5.66 6.78 -16.57
C LEU A 54 5.53 8.31 -16.52
N ALA A 55 4.74 8.85 -15.59
CA ALA A 55 4.66 10.29 -15.36
C ALA A 55 6.03 10.89 -14.97
N TYR A 56 6.82 10.18 -14.17
CA TYR A 56 8.20 10.59 -13.86
C TYR A 56 9.13 10.51 -15.06
N CYS A 57 9.04 9.43 -15.83
CA CYS A 57 9.84 9.27 -17.05
C CYS A 57 9.55 10.42 -18.04
N PHE A 58 8.27 10.72 -18.25
CA PHE A 58 7.84 11.81 -19.12
C PHE A 58 8.30 13.18 -18.62
N ALA A 59 8.16 13.45 -17.31
CA ALA A 59 8.57 14.73 -16.72
C ALA A 59 10.10 14.97 -16.78
N GLU A 60 10.89 13.92 -16.62
CA GLU A 60 12.36 14.00 -16.60
C GLU A 60 13.00 13.77 -17.99
N GLY A 61 12.22 13.44 -19.01
CA GLY A 61 12.72 13.10 -20.35
C GLY A 61 13.51 11.78 -20.37
N GLU A 62 13.22 10.87 -19.43
CA GLU A 62 13.88 9.56 -19.35
C GLU A 62 13.11 8.54 -20.19
N PRO A 63 13.78 7.79 -21.09
CA PRO A 63 13.10 6.82 -21.94
C PRO A 63 12.67 5.56 -21.19
N ILE A 64 13.29 5.28 -20.03
CA ILE A 64 13.11 4.06 -19.27
C ILE A 64 12.93 4.38 -17.80
N GLY A 65 11.95 3.73 -17.17
CA GLY A 65 11.77 3.66 -15.73
C GLY A 65 11.90 2.24 -15.21
N ILE A 66 12.31 2.07 -13.95
CA ILE A 66 12.36 0.77 -13.29
C ILE A 66 11.36 0.71 -12.12
N LEU A 67 10.39 -0.18 -12.19
CA LEU A 67 9.53 -0.48 -11.06
C LEU A 67 10.17 -1.60 -10.22
N LEU A 68 10.61 -1.26 -9.01
CA LEU A 68 11.24 -2.20 -8.08
C LEU A 68 10.18 -2.78 -7.14
N LEU A 69 9.77 -4.00 -7.39
CA LEU A 69 8.81 -4.70 -6.54
C LEU A 69 9.51 -5.37 -5.37
N ASP A 70 9.33 -4.81 -4.17
CA ASP A 70 9.85 -5.34 -2.92
C ASP A 70 8.98 -6.51 -2.43
N GLN A 71 9.57 -7.71 -2.51
CA GLN A 71 8.93 -8.98 -2.18
C GLN A 71 9.88 -9.85 -1.34
N PRO A 72 9.38 -10.87 -0.61
CA PRO A 72 10.25 -11.78 0.13
C PRO A 72 11.29 -12.45 -0.77
N GLY A 73 12.57 -12.21 -0.49
CA GLY A 73 13.68 -12.74 -1.29
C GLY A 73 14.41 -11.62 -2.02
N LEU A 74 14.55 -11.76 -3.35
CA LEU A 74 15.14 -10.74 -4.20
C LEU A 74 14.03 -9.81 -4.75
N PRO A 75 14.26 -8.49 -4.78
CA PRO A 75 13.39 -7.56 -5.49
C PRO A 75 13.18 -8.00 -6.94
N ASN A 76 11.98 -7.78 -7.47
CA ASN A 76 11.69 -8.00 -8.88
C ASN A 76 11.70 -6.66 -9.62
N PRO A 77 12.76 -6.33 -10.37
CA PRO A 77 12.78 -5.15 -11.22
C PRO A 77 11.94 -5.41 -12.47
N LEU A 78 11.02 -4.49 -12.78
CA LEU A 78 10.32 -4.44 -14.05
C LEU A 78 10.73 -3.17 -14.79
N GLU A 79 11.21 -3.34 -16.02
CA GLU A 79 11.52 -2.23 -16.90
C GLU A 79 10.24 -1.72 -17.56
N VAL A 80 10.07 -0.39 -17.61
CA VAL A 80 8.93 0.26 -18.27
C VAL A 80 9.47 1.25 -19.30
N GLN A 81 9.15 1.00 -20.56
CA GLN A 81 9.54 1.83 -21.70
C GLN A 81 8.53 2.95 -21.92
N LEU A 82 8.98 4.21 -21.89
CA LEU A 82 8.11 5.37 -22.07
C LEU A 82 7.47 5.40 -23.47
N GLU A 83 8.27 5.15 -24.51
CA GLU A 83 7.81 5.22 -25.91
C GLU A 83 6.67 4.23 -26.20
N GLU A 84 6.71 3.05 -25.59
CA GLU A 84 5.68 2.01 -25.74
C GLU A 84 4.38 2.34 -24.98
N ASN A 85 4.40 3.34 -24.10
CA ASN A 85 3.30 3.68 -23.18
C ASN A 85 2.87 5.16 -23.28
N LEU A 86 3.20 5.86 -24.38
CA LEU A 86 2.85 7.27 -24.54
C LEU A 86 1.34 7.53 -24.51
N GLU A 87 0.52 6.62 -25.04
CA GLU A 87 -0.94 6.72 -24.99
C GLU A 87 -1.44 6.69 -23.54
N ARG A 88 -0.92 5.77 -22.73
CA ARG A 88 -1.22 5.64 -21.30
C ARG A 88 -0.81 6.90 -20.52
N VAL A 89 0.32 7.51 -20.86
CA VAL A 89 0.75 8.80 -20.27
C VAL A 89 -0.22 9.91 -20.65
N GLN A 90 -0.62 9.97 -21.92
CA GLN A 90 -1.55 10.99 -22.40
C GLN A 90 -2.90 10.89 -21.69
N GLU A 91 -3.45 9.69 -21.53
CA GLU A 91 -4.67 9.44 -20.75
C GLU A 91 -4.54 9.95 -19.31
N PHE A 92 -3.45 9.57 -18.63
CA PHE A 92 -3.18 10.00 -17.26
C PHE A 92 -3.06 11.53 -17.12
N ILE A 93 -2.38 12.19 -18.05
CA ILE A 93 -2.26 13.66 -18.07
C ILE A 93 -3.62 14.30 -18.30
N THR A 94 -4.43 13.78 -19.22
CA THR A 94 -5.77 14.31 -19.49
C THR A 94 -6.70 14.17 -18.27
N GLU A 95 -6.65 13.04 -17.55
CA GLU A 95 -7.37 12.89 -16.28
C GLU A 95 -6.90 13.91 -15.23
N ALA A 96 -5.58 14.14 -15.13
CA ALA A 96 -5.02 15.14 -14.21
C ALA A 96 -5.45 16.57 -14.57
N GLU A 97 -5.49 16.91 -15.86
CA GLU A 97 -5.98 18.20 -16.36
C GLU A 97 -7.45 18.43 -16.00
N GLN A 98 -8.30 17.42 -16.17
CA GLN A 98 -9.70 17.48 -15.75
C GLN A 98 -9.83 17.70 -14.24
N ALA A 99 -9.07 16.96 -13.43
CA ALA A 99 -9.08 17.12 -11.98
C ALA A 99 -8.67 18.54 -11.55
N VAL A 100 -7.65 19.11 -12.20
CA VAL A 100 -7.21 20.49 -11.95
C VAL A 100 -8.28 21.48 -12.39
N ALA A 101 -8.83 21.35 -13.59
CA ALA A 101 -9.89 22.24 -14.08
C ALA A 101 -11.11 22.25 -13.15
N TYR A 102 -11.53 21.09 -12.67
CA TYR A 102 -12.62 20.96 -11.70
C TYR A 102 -12.28 21.68 -10.37
N SER A 103 -11.04 21.56 -9.87
CA SER A 103 -10.62 22.24 -8.64
C SER A 103 -10.68 23.77 -8.70
N TYR A 104 -10.72 24.33 -9.91
CA TYR A 104 -10.89 25.75 -10.19
C TYR A 104 -12.29 26.12 -10.69
N GLU A 105 -13.26 25.20 -10.61
CA GLU A 105 -14.65 25.39 -11.05
C GLU A 105 -14.77 25.73 -12.55
N GLU A 106 -13.79 25.32 -13.36
CA GLU A 106 -13.79 25.58 -14.81
C GLU A 106 -14.61 24.55 -15.60
N ILE A 107 -14.81 23.37 -15.02
CA ILE A 107 -15.64 22.29 -15.54
C ILE A 107 -16.50 21.72 -14.43
N ASP A 108 -17.59 21.05 -14.81
CA ASP A 108 -18.40 20.26 -13.88
C ASP A 108 -17.66 19.00 -13.41
N ILE A 109 -18.12 18.43 -12.30
CA ILE A 109 -17.57 17.18 -11.78
C ILE A 109 -17.75 16.06 -12.82
N PRO A 110 -16.72 15.24 -13.09
CA PRO A 110 -16.86 14.10 -13.99
C PRO A 110 -17.90 13.09 -13.48
N GLU A 111 -18.41 12.28 -14.40
CA GLU A 111 -19.32 11.18 -14.08
C GLU A 111 -18.68 10.18 -13.10
N PHE A 112 -19.53 9.42 -12.41
CA PHE A 112 -19.06 8.42 -11.46
C PHE A 112 -18.26 7.33 -12.16
N CYS A 113 -17.31 6.73 -11.43
CA CYS A 113 -16.54 5.60 -11.94
C CYS A 113 -17.44 4.36 -12.09
N ASP A 114 -17.49 3.80 -13.30
CA ASP A 114 -18.25 2.58 -13.60
C ASP A 114 -17.63 1.30 -13.00
N ASP A 115 -16.36 1.34 -12.60
CA ASP A 115 -15.67 0.19 -12.02
C ASP A 115 -15.93 0.09 -10.51
N VAL A 116 -16.88 -0.77 -10.15
CA VAL A 116 -17.26 -1.12 -8.78
C VAL A 116 -16.04 -1.52 -7.92
N SER A 117 -14.99 -2.12 -8.51
CA SER A 117 -13.80 -2.54 -7.78
C SER A 117 -12.98 -1.35 -7.26
N VAL A 118 -13.09 -0.19 -7.92
CA VAL A 118 -12.54 1.10 -7.47
C VAL A 118 -13.36 1.64 -6.31
N CYS A 119 -14.67 1.75 -6.51
CA CYS A 119 -15.60 2.30 -5.51
C CYS A 119 -15.54 1.55 -4.18
N ARG A 120 -15.45 0.22 -4.20
CA ARG A 120 -15.38 -0.64 -2.99
C ARG A 120 -14.24 -0.35 -2.03
N ARG A 121 -13.15 0.25 -2.53
CA ARG A 121 -11.97 0.58 -1.72
C ARG A 121 -11.66 2.08 -1.73
N CYS A 122 -12.50 2.88 -2.38
CA CYS A 122 -12.36 4.33 -2.43
C CYS A 122 -12.69 4.95 -1.06
N PRO A 123 -11.81 5.78 -0.48
CA PRO A 123 -12.05 6.40 0.82
C PRO A 123 -13.16 7.46 0.81
N HIS A 124 -13.57 7.93 -0.38
CA HIS A 124 -14.61 8.95 -0.57
C HIS A 124 -16.01 8.35 -0.73
N MET A 125 -16.12 7.06 -1.03
CA MET A 125 -17.38 6.35 -1.24
C MET A 125 -18.28 6.44 0.00
N GLY A 126 -19.50 6.92 -0.17
CA GLY A 126 -20.49 7.10 0.91
C GLY A 126 -20.16 8.24 1.89
N LYS A 127 -19.18 9.09 1.57
CA LYS A 127 -18.81 10.27 2.38
C LYS A 127 -18.99 11.56 1.58
N SER A 128 -18.04 11.82 0.68
CA SER A 128 -18.06 12.98 -0.22
C SER A 128 -18.47 12.60 -1.64
N CYS A 129 -18.51 11.31 -1.96
CA CYS A 129 -18.99 10.77 -3.21
C CYS A 129 -20.15 9.80 -2.93
N SER A 130 -21.30 10.06 -3.55
CA SER A 130 -22.53 9.28 -3.38
C SER A 130 -23.05 8.86 -4.75
N PRO A 131 -22.42 7.86 -5.40
CA PRO A 131 -22.87 7.39 -6.71
C PRO A 131 -24.25 6.69 -6.59
N PRO A 132 -24.91 6.39 -7.71
CA PRO A 132 -26.13 5.58 -7.72
C PRO A 132 -25.95 4.23 -7.02
N MET A 133 -27.04 3.66 -6.49
CA MET A 133 -27.00 2.41 -5.70
C MET A 133 -26.38 1.23 -6.46
N GLU A 134 -26.53 1.21 -7.77
CA GLU A 134 -25.97 0.22 -8.69
C GLU A 134 -24.43 0.18 -8.61
N SER A 135 -23.79 1.31 -8.28
CA SER A 135 -22.33 1.47 -8.25
C SER A 135 -21.67 0.92 -6.98
N TYR A 136 -22.44 0.64 -5.92
CA TYR A 136 -21.91 0.06 -4.68
C TYR A 136 -21.57 -1.44 -4.84
N GLY A 137 -22.12 -2.07 -5.88
CA GLY A 137 -21.92 -3.47 -6.21
C GLY A 137 -22.89 -4.42 -5.53
N PRO A 138 -22.87 -5.70 -5.95
CA PRO A 138 -23.84 -6.69 -5.51
C PRO A 138 -23.75 -6.95 -4.01
N GLY A 139 -24.93 -7.06 -3.37
CA GLY A 139 -25.07 -7.31 -1.93
C GLY A 139 -25.00 -6.06 -1.06
N THR A 140 -25.01 -4.86 -1.65
CA THR A 140 -25.11 -3.61 -0.89
C THR A 140 -26.57 -3.34 -0.55
N GLU A 141 -26.83 -3.08 0.73
CA GLU A 141 -28.17 -2.73 1.24
C GLU A 141 -28.14 -1.34 1.87
N MET A 142 -29.21 -0.58 1.65
CA MET A 142 -29.41 0.71 2.31
C MET A 142 -30.02 0.46 3.69
N ILE A 143 -29.25 0.71 4.74
CA ILE A 143 -29.68 0.61 6.12
C ILE A 143 -30.19 1.99 6.56
N VAL A 144 -31.46 2.08 6.91
CA VAL A 144 -32.12 3.32 7.39
C VAL A 144 -32.49 3.26 8.88
N ASP A 145 -31.92 2.28 9.59
CA ASP A 145 -32.13 2.11 11.03
C ASP A 145 -31.42 3.22 11.80
N GLU A 146 -32.22 4.07 12.44
CA GLU A 146 -31.77 5.26 13.17
C GLU A 146 -30.85 4.91 14.35
N GLU A 147 -31.08 3.79 15.04
CA GLU A 147 -30.23 3.36 16.15
C GLU A 147 -28.84 2.97 15.66
N LEU A 148 -28.77 2.21 14.55
CA LEU A 148 -27.50 1.84 13.94
C LEU A 148 -26.73 3.06 13.40
N ILE A 149 -27.45 4.04 12.82
CA ILE A 149 -26.86 5.29 12.35
C ILE A 149 -26.24 6.06 13.53
N GLN A 150 -26.98 6.23 14.64
CA GLN A 150 -26.48 6.91 15.84
C GLN A 150 -25.25 6.22 16.45
N LEU A 151 -25.24 4.87 16.50
CA LEU A 151 -24.07 4.12 16.95
C LEU A 151 -22.85 4.33 16.04
N ALA A 152 -23.07 4.41 14.72
CA ALA A 152 -22.01 4.70 13.76
C ALA A 152 -21.45 6.12 13.94
N GLU A 153 -22.31 7.12 14.16
CA GLU A 153 -21.91 8.49 14.43
C GLU A 153 -21.09 8.61 15.72
N ILE A 154 -21.54 8.01 16.83
CA ILE A 154 -20.80 7.98 18.09
C ILE A 154 -19.43 7.34 17.88
N ARG A 155 -19.36 6.24 17.11
CA ARG A 155 -18.09 5.57 16.81
C ARG A 155 -17.13 6.49 16.07
N GLU A 156 -17.58 7.22 15.05
CA GLU A 156 -16.76 8.17 14.29
C GLU A 156 -16.31 9.35 15.16
N GLN A 157 -17.20 9.94 15.96
CA GLN A 157 -16.88 11.04 16.87
C GLN A 157 -15.79 10.65 17.90
N ASN A 158 -15.78 9.39 18.34
CA ASN A 158 -14.80 8.88 19.30
C ASN A 158 -13.51 8.33 18.66
N ALA A 159 -13.42 8.25 17.33
CA ALA A 159 -12.27 7.67 16.64
C ALA A 159 -10.96 8.41 16.96
N ALA A 160 -10.99 9.75 16.99
CA ALA A 160 -9.83 10.57 17.32
C ALA A 160 -9.37 10.38 18.78
N ALA A 161 -10.33 10.40 19.73
CA ALA A 161 -10.04 10.18 21.15
C ALA A 161 -9.44 8.79 21.41
N ARG A 162 -9.98 7.76 20.74
CA ARG A 162 -9.43 6.40 20.78
C ARG A 162 -7.99 6.35 20.27
N LYS A 163 -7.70 6.98 19.13
CA LYS A 163 -6.34 7.01 18.58
C LYS A 163 -5.35 7.69 19.53
N LEU A 164 -5.74 8.84 20.10
CA LEU A 164 -4.93 9.55 21.10
C LEU A 164 -4.64 8.69 22.33
N TYR A 165 -5.65 7.97 22.83
CA TYR A 165 -5.49 7.02 23.91
C TYR A 165 -4.51 5.89 23.55
N GLU A 166 -4.69 5.24 22.40
CA GLU A 166 -3.81 4.15 21.93
C GLU A 166 -2.36 4.61 21.75
N ASP A 167 -2.14 5.81 21.20
CA ASP A 167 -0.81 6.40 21.03
C ASP A 167 -0.16 6.74 22.39
N ALA A 168 -0.92 7.32 23.32
CA ALA A 168 -0.43 7.61 24.67
C ALA A 168 -0.09 6.33 25.44
N ASP A 169 -0.96 5.31 25.39
CA ASP A 169 -0.73 4.01 26.01
C ASP A 169 0.50 3.31 25.43
N LYS A 170 0.69 3.34 24.10
CA LYS A 170 1.89 2.81 23.44
C LYS A 170 3.16 3.51 23.93
N GLN A 171 3.13 4.84 24.08
CA GLN A 171 4.26 5.60 24.62
C GLN A 171 4.52 5.29 26.09
N LEU A 172 3.47 5.20 26.91
CA LEU A 172 3.57 4.83 28.33
C LEU A 172 4.18 3.45 28.50
N LYS A 173 3.70 2.44 27.77
CA LYS A 173 4.26 1.07 27.78
C LYS A 173 5.73 1.04 27.35
N LYS A 174 6.12 1.87 26.38
CA LYS A 174 7.53 1.98 25.95
C LYS A 174 8.42 2.60 27.03
N LYS A 175 7.94 3.62 27.74
CA LYS A 175 8.69 4.32 28.80
C LYS A 175 8.75 3.54 30.10
N LEU A 176 7.68 2.85 30.48
CA LEU A 176 7.57 2.04 31.70
C LEU A 176 8.14 0.62 31.51
N ARG A 177 9.05 0.47 30.54
CA ARG A 177 9.64 -0.82 30.23
C ARG A 177 10.58 -1.22 31.37
N GLY A 178 10.34 -2.39 31.97
CA GLY A 178 11.07 -2.93 33.12
C GLY A 178 10.45 -2.56 34.47
N VAL A 179 9.39 -1.77 34.49
CA VAL A 179 8.71 -1.35 35.72
C VAL A 179 7.58 -2.34 36.02
N GLU A 180 7.70 -3.10 37.11
CA GLU A 180 6.69 -4.08 37.53
C GLU A 180 5.52 -3.41 38.26
N ASN A 181 5.79 -2.35 39.02
CA ASN A 181 4.80 -1.64 39.80
C ASN A 181 5.24 -0.18 39.97
N ALA A 182 4.38 0.77 39.60
CA ALA A 182 4.65 2.19 39.79
C ALA A 182 3.38 3.01 40.02
N ILE A 183 3.52 4.08 40.80
CA ILE A 183 2.51 5.11 40.98
C ILE A 183 3.05 6.37 40.28
N MET A 184 2.24 6.97 39.42
CA MET A 184 2.57 8.21 38.70
C MET A 184 1.41 9.18 38.85
N GLY A 185 1.50 10.09 39.83
CA GLY A 185 0.38 10.96 40.20
C GLY A 185 -0.84 10.14 40.64
N PRO A 186 -2.03 10.35 40.06
CA PRO A 186 -3.23 9.57 40.39
C PRO A 186 -3.26 8.17 39.75
N PHE A 187 -2.26 7.80 38.95
CA PHE A 187 -2.29 6.57 38.15
C PHE A 187 -1.47 5.45 38.80
N HIS A 188 -2.03 4.24 38.80
CA HIS A 188 -1.35 3.01 39.24
C HIS A 188 -1.07 2.11 38.04
N VAL A 189 0.21 1.79 37.80
CA VAL A 189 0.64 0.91 36.71
C VAL A 189 1.20 -0.39 37.30
N ARG A 190 0.66 -1.53 36.85
CA ARG A 190 1.21 -2.87 37.10
C ARG A 190 1.67 -3.50 35.80
N GLY A 191 2.97 -3.69 35.66
CA GLY A 191 3.58 -4.37 34.53
C GLY A 191 3.55 -5.89 34.73
N LYS A 192 2.91 -6.63 33.84
CA LYS A 192 3.15 -8.08 33.69
C LYS A 192 4.26 -8.28 32.68
N TRP A 193 5.47 -8.54 33.18
CA TRP A 193 6.61 -8.91 32.36
C TRP A 193 6.49 -10.36 31.92
N SER A 194 6.26 -10.57 30.63
CA SER A 194 6.56 -11.85 30.00
C SER A 194 7.99 -11.75 29.47
N PRO A 195 8.89 -12.68 29.82
CA PRO A 195 10.20 -12.77 29.16
C PRO A 195 9.92 -12.84 27.65
N LYS A 196 10.68 -12.05 26.86
CA LYS A 196 10.59 -12.11 25.40
C LYS A 196 10.67 -13.58 25.02
N LYS A 197 9.57 -14.17 24.52
CA LYS A 197 9.66 -15.42 23.79
C LYS A 197 10.57 -15.11 22.60
N ILE A 198 11.83 -15.54 22.68
CA ILE A 198 12.70 -15.62 21.52
C ILE A 198 12.03 -16.65 20.63
N TRP A 199 11.12 -16.19 19.77
CA TRP A 199 10.45 -17.03 18.80
C TRP A 199 11.50 -17.40 17.75
N ASN A 200 12.28 -18.43 18.05
CA ASN A 200 13.18 -19.05 17.10
C ASN A 200 12.41 -20.04 16.19
N GLN A 201 11.21 -19.65 15.72
CA GLN A 201 10.35 -20.50 14.89
C GLN A 201 11.07 -20.95 13.61
N ARG A 202 12.05 -20.17 13.15
CA ARG A 202 12.84 -20.48 11.95
C ARG A 202 13.88 -21.56 12.26
N ALA A 203 14.58 -21.50 13.40
CA ALA A 203 15.55 -22.52 13.79
C ALA A 203 14.88 -23.86 14.14
N GLU A 204 13.76 -23.85 14.87
CA GLU A 204 13.03 -25.09 15.19
C GLU A 204 12.43 -25.78 13.96
N ARG A 205 11.87 -25.01 13.01
CA ARG A 205 11.40 -25.59 11.73
C ARG A 205 12.55 -26.16 10.91
N VAL A 206 13.70 -25.47 10.87
CA VAL A 206 14.88 -25.96 10.15
C VAL A 206 15.44 -27.22 10.82
N LEU A 207 15.56 -27.25 12.15
CA LEU A 207 16.03 -28.42 12.90
C LEU A 207 15.07 -29.62 12.76
N LYS A 208 13.74 -29.41 12.88
CA LYS A 208 12.78 -30.49 12.63
C LYS A 208 12.86 -31.02 11.20
N ARG A 209 13.07 -30.14 10.20
CA ARG A 209 13.22 -30.53 8.79
C ARG A 209 14.55 -31.22 8.48
N MET A 210 15.60 -30.93 9.23
CA MET A 210 16.88 -31.64 9.16
C MET A 210 16.81 -33.00 9.86
N GLN A 211 16.13 -33.10 11.00
CA GLN A 211 15.94 -34.36 11.74
C GLN A 211 14.95 -35.32 11.07
N SER A 212 14.01 -34.81 10.26
CA SER A 212 13.04 -35.64 9.53
C SER A 212 13.48 -36.06 8.13
N ARG A 213 14.71 -35.72 7.71
CA ARG A 213 15.25 -36.20 6.43
C ARG A 213 15.93 -37.55 6.66
N PRO A 214 15.43 -38.65 6.04
CA PRO A 214 16.15 -39.92 6.08
C PRO A 214 17.52 -39.69 5.43
N THR A 215 18.56 -40.00 6.19
CA THR A 215 19.95 -39.89 5.75
C THR A 215 20.25 -41.05 4.81
N THR A 216 19.77 -40.99 3.58
CA THR A 216 20.21 -41.91 2.53
C THR A 216 21.57 -41.45 2.04
N TRP A 217 22.62 -41.80 2.79
CA TRP A 217 23.95 -41.94 2.21
C TRP A 217 23.92 -43.22 1.38
N ARG A 218 23.86 -43.09 0.04
CA ARG A 218 24.29 -44.17 -0.84
C ARG A 218 25.81 -44.18 -0.80
N THR A 219 26.39 -45.12 -0.08
CA THR A 219 27.75 -45.59 -0.38
C THR A 219 27.71 -46.18 -1.78
N VAL A 220 28.36 -45.51 -2.72
CA VAL A 220 28.70 -46.11 -4.02
C VAL A 220 29.92 -46.97 -3.73
N ASN A 221 29.72 -48.28 -3.62
CA ASN A 221 30.79 -49.25 -3.69
C ASN A 221 30.69 -49.95 -5.04
N GLU A 222 31.84 -49.97 -5.71
CA GLU A 222 32.21 -50.63 -6.98
C GLU A 222 31.74 -49.98 -8.28
#